data_AF-A0A7C5Q1V5-F1
#
_entry.id   AF-A0A7C5Q1V5-F1
#
_cell.length_a   1.000
_cell.length_b   1.000
_cell.length_c   1.000
_cell.angle_alpha   90.00
_cell.angle_beta   90.00
_cell.angle_gamma   90.00
#
_symmetry.space_group_name_H-M   'P 1'
#
loop_
_entity.id
_entity.type
_entity.pdbx_description
1 polymer ?
#
loop_
_entity_poly.entity_id
_entity_poly.type
_entity_poly.pdbx_seq_one_letter_code
_entity_poly.pdbx_strand_id
1 'polypeptide(L)'
;MTATRVGWSITHQEFTITDYYYFSILQKEAEKAGIEIEEVSDWSRLEGYDTLVFNYPEKPFTEEEGRWIEKLVWDRGKKVILLGYYKNEDHIADTCNSLSRRFGMELNPDEVTDEVSNHGGDPYFVVTTKVRRYSANVEKVVFACTASIRPLMPDVKVVVRAEDTALSSAGNYTLLVAEQIAPRSGGYFCLVGTCVFWDNYSIRLYDNLNFALNLLRHRSDSVPLTFIP
;
A
#
# COMPACT_ATOMS: atom_id res chain seq x y z
N MET A 1 -2.97 -5.43 -24.29
CA MET A 1 -3.54 -4.99 -23.00
C MET A 1 -3.27 -3.50 -22.89
N THR A 2 -4.27 -2.70 -22.49
CA THR A 2 -4.06 -1.27 -22.19
C THR A 2 -3.15 -1.14 -20.97
N ALA A 3 -2.23 -0.17 -21.00
CA ALA A 3 -1.36 0.12 -19.86
C ALA A 3 -2.20 0.50 -18.63
N THR A 4 -1.77 0.10 -17.43
CA THR A 4 -2.41 0.55 -16.19
C THR A 4 -1.92 1.95 -15.88
N ARG A 5 -2.83 2.90 -15.70
CA ARG A 5 -2.49 4.29 -15.38
C ARG A 5 -2.60 4.52 -13.89
N VAL A 6 -1.50 4.94 -13.26
CA VAL A 6 -1.40 5.22 -11.83
C VAL A 6 -1.25 6.72 -11.63
N GLY A 7 -2.17 7.32 -10.90
CA GLY A 7 -2.05 8.69 -10.42
C GLY A 7 -1.35 8.67 -9.07
N TRP A 8 -0.10 9.10 -9.05
CA TRP A 8 0.66 9.29 -7.81
C TRP A 8 0.37 10.68 -7.27
N SER A 9 -0.43 10.78 -6.22
CA SER A 9 -0.83 12.07 -5.67
C SER A 9 0.37 12.80 -5.09
N ILE A 10 0.41 14.12 -5.28
CA ILE A 10 1.25 15.06 -4.52
C ILE A 10 0.42 16.21 -3.93
N THR A 11 -0.91 16.04 -3.84
CA THR A 11 -1.85 17.08 -3.40
C THR A 11 -1.84 17.28 -1.88
N HIS A 12 -1.41 16.27 -1.11
CA HIS A 12 -1.31 16.25 0.35
C HIS A 12 0.15 16.19 0.83
N GLN A 13 1.10 16.66 0.01
CA GLN A 13 2.55 16.66 0.29
C GLN A 13 3.15 15.27 0.42
N GLU A 14 2.60 14.31 -0.32
CA GLU A 14 3.11 12.95 -0.44
C GLU A 14 4.54 12.94 -0.97
N PHE A 15 5.31 11.92 -0.59
CA PHE A 15 6.60 11.64 -1.21
C PHE A 15 6.42 11.36 -2.70
N THR A 16 7.26 11.98 -3.52
CA THR A 16 7.13 11.99 -4.98
C THR A 16 7.78 10.75 -5.60
N ILE A 17 7.10 10.09 -6.55
CA ILE A 17 7.68 8.92 -7.25
C ILE A 17 8.92 9.30 -8.09
N THR A 18 9.03 10.57 -8.47
CA THR A 18 10.19 11.13 -9.17
C THR A 18 11.38 11.43 -8.25
N ASP A 19 11.25 11.27 -6.93
CA ASP A 19 12.40 11.31 -6.04
C ASP A 19 13.34 10.16 -6.38
N TYR A 20 14.42 10.51 -7.09
CA TYR A 20 15.37 9.52 -7.59
C TYR A 20 16.04 8.73 -6.47
N TYR A 21 16.24 9.36 -5.31
CA TYR A 21 16.90 8.75 -4.16
C TYR A 21 16.02 7.65 -3.56
N TYR A 22 14.70 7.87 -3.51
CA TYR A 22 13.78 6.93 -2.90
C TYR A 22 13.08 5.97 -3.87
N PHE A 23 12.70 6.35 -5.09
CA PHE A 23 11.76 5.52 -5.88
C PHE A 23 12.11 5.29 -7.35
N SER A 24 13.31 5.69 -7.80
CA SER A 24 13.74 5.52 -9.20
C SER A 24 13.67 4.08 -9.72
N ILE A 25 13.86 3.07 -8.85
CA ILE A 25 13.75 1.67 -9.25
C ILE A 25 12.29 1.29 -9.49
N LEU A 26 11.39 1.64 -8.57
CA LEU A 26 9.97 1.35 -8.74
C LEU A 26 9.43 2.00 -10.02
N GLN A 27 9.77 3.27 -10.25
CA GLN A 27 9.36 4.00 -11.46
C GLN A 27 9.80 3.27 -12.73
N LYS A 28 11.08 2.93 -12.83
CA LYS A 28 11.66 2.26 -14.00
C LYS A 28 11.09 0.87 -14.23
N GLU A 29 10.94 0.08 -13.16
CA GLU A 29 10.42 -1.30 -13.29
C GLU A 29 8.91 -1.31 -13.55
N ALA A 30 8.16 -0.32 -13.04
CA ALA A 30 6.75 -0.13 -13.36
C ALA A 30 6.55 0.21 -14.84
N GLU A 31 7.37 1.11 -15.41
CA GLU A 31 7.32 1.45 -16.84
C GLU A 31 7.60 0.23 -17.73
N LYS A 32 8.63 -0.56 -17.41
CA LYS A 32 8.91 -1.83 -18.11
C LYS A 32 7.76 -2.83 -18.00
N ALA A 33 7.02 -2.76 -16.90
CA ALA A 33 5.82 -3.53 -16.66
C ALA A 33 4.56 -2.90 -17.33
N GLY A 34 4.68 -1.86 -18.16
CA GLY A 34 3.51 -1.23 -18.79
C GLY A 34 2.55 -0.60 -17.78
N ILE A 35 3.08 -0.12 -16.66
CA ILE A 35 2.37 0.70 -15.69
C ILE A 35 2.87 2.14 -15.88
N GLU A 36 1.97 3.03 -16.27
CA GLU A 36 2.25 4.44 -16.46
C GLU A 36 1.96 5.17 -15.16
N ILE A 37 3.00 5.61 -14.45
CA ILE A 37 2.87 6.38 -13.21
C ILE A 37 3.09 7.86 -13.53
N GLU A 38 2.11 8.70 -13.19
CA GLU A 38 2.20 10.16 -13.32
C GLU A 38 1.98 10.81 -11.97
N GLU A 39 2.79 11.81 -11.64
CA GLU A 39 2.55 12.66 -10.48
C GLU A 39 1.41 13.64 -10.74
N VAL A 40 0.47 13.70 -9.80
CA VAL A 40 -0.77 14.47 -9.96
C VAL A 40 -0.86 15.49 -8.82
N SER A 41 -0.67 16.76 -9.17
CA SER A 41 -0.80 17.90 -8.25
C SER A 41 -2.19 18.53 -8.22
N ASP A 42 -3.07 18.14 -9.13
CA ASP A 42 -4.46 18.61 -9.21
C ASP A 42 -5.41 17.47 -8.82
N TRP A 43 -6.08 17.62 -7.69
CA TRP A 43 -7.03 16.65 -7.14
C TRP A 43 -8.07 16.21 -8.16
N SER A 44 -8.58 17.13 -8.99
CA SER A 44 -9.63 16.83 -9.97
C SER A 44 -9.18 15.87 -11.06
N ARG A 45 -7.87 15.85 -11.37
CA ARG A 45 -7.29 14.97 -12.40
C ARG A 45 -7.16 13.51 -11.94
N LEU A 46 -7.14 13.25 -10.63
CA LEU A 46 -6.97 11.91 -10.07
C LEU A 46 -8.04 10.94 -10.60
N GLU A 47 -9.27 11.40 -10.88
CA GLU A 47 -10.33 10.55 -11.45
C GLU A 47 -9.95 9.89 -12.79
N GLY A 48 -9.01 10.47 -13.54
CA GLY A 48 -8.54 9.98 -14.83
C GLY A 48 -7.65 8.74 -14.78
N TYR A 49 -7.23 8.28 -13.60
CA TYR A 49 -6.29 7.16 -13.42
C TYR A 49 -6.98 5.92 -12.87
N ASP A 50 -6.47 4.74 -13.19
CA ASP A 50 -7.05 3.46 -12.75
C ASP A 50 -6.80 3.21 -11.26
N THR A 51 -5.58 3.55 -10.83
CA THR A 51 -5.09 3.41 -9.45
C THR A 51 -4.60 4.75 -8.94
N LEU A 52 -4.99 5.10 -7.72
CA LEU A 52 -4.53 6.30 -7.01
C LEU A 52 -3.59 5.87 -5.89
N VAL A 53 -2.45 6.55 -5.77
CA VAL A 53 -1.48 6.31 -4.70
C VAL A 53 -1.34 7.58 -3.88
N PHE A 54 -1.55 7.44 -2.56
CA PHE A 54 -1.29 8.45 -1.54
C PHE A 54 -0.16 7.92 -0.67
N ASN A 55 1.08 8.23 -1.07
CA ASN A 55 2.28 7.70 -0.42
C ASN A 55 2.77 8.66 0.65
N TYR A 56 2.52 8.35 1.93
CA TYR A 56 2.91 9.21 3.05
C TYR A 56 2.30 10.63 2.93
N PRO A 57 0.96 10.78 2.94
CA PRO A 57 0.37 12.11 2.94
C PRO A 57 0.64 12.82 4.27
N GLU A 58 1.10 14.08 4.22
CA GLU A 58 1.37 14.90 5.41
C GLU A 58 0.18 15.82 5.77
N LYS A 59 -0.74 16.04 4.83
CA LYS A 59 -1.98 16.80 5.06
C LYS A 59 -3.17 15.87 5.26
N PRO A 60 -4.00 16.08 6.30
CA PRO A 60 -5.27 15.38 6.44
C PRO A 60 -6.21 15.64 5.26
N PHE A 61 -6.95 14.59 4.87
CA PHE A 61 -8.00 14.68 3.88
C PHE A 61 -9.23 15.34 4.50
N THR A 62 -9.85 16.23 3.74
CA THR A 62 -11.12 16.84 4.12
C THR A 62 -12.28 15.86 3.99
N GLU A 63 -13.41 16.17 4.62
CA GLU A 63 -14.65 15.39 4.48
C GLU A 63 -15.16 15.33 3.04
N GLU A 64 -14.93 16.38 2.24
CA GLU A 64 -15.30 16.40 0.83
C GLU A 64 -14.43 15.43 0.01
N GLU A 65 -13.12 15.48 0.22
CA GLU A 65 -12.17 14.55 -0.41
C GLU A 65 -12.44 13.10 -0.01
N GLY A 66 -12.70 12.84 1.27
CA GLY A 66 -13.08 11.52 1.76
C GLY A 66 -14.32 10.95 1.07
N ARG A 67 -15.41 11.75 0.98
CA ARG A 67 -16.63 11.35 0.25
C ARG A 67 -16.39 11.16 -1.25
N TRP A 68 -15.49 11.94 -1.82
CA TRP A 68 -15.14 11.82 -3.23
C TRP A 68 -14.38 10.51 -3.50
N ILE A 69 -13.41 10.15 -2.66
CA ILE A 69 -12.68 8.88 -2.74
C ILE A 69 -13.62 7.69 -2.53
N GLU A 70 -14.54 7.77 -1.56
CA GLU A 70 -15.60 6.78 -1.39
C GLU A 70 -16.38 6.55 -2.68
N LYS A 71 -16.89 7.62 -3.31
CA LYS A 71 -17.62 7.49 -4.58
C LYS A 71 -16.79 6.83 -5.67
N LEU A 72 -15.51 7.17 -5.78
CA LEU A 72 -14.61 6.55 -6.75
C LEU A 72 -14.45 5.05 -6.53
N VAL A 73 -14.23 4.63 -5.28
CA VAL A 73 -14.05 3.22 -4.93
C VAL A 73 -15.38 2.46 -5.07
N TRP A 74 -16.43 2.91 -4.37
CA TRP A 74 -17.69 2.19 -4.25
C TRP A 74 -18.52 2.16 -5.54
N ASP A 75 -18.51 3.24 -6.32
CA ASP A 75 -19.39 3.38 -7.48
C ASP A 75 -18.65 3.23 -8.81
N ARG A 76 -17.38 3.65 -8.87
CA ARG A 76 -16.63 3.71 -10.14
C ARG A 76 -15.54 2.66 -10.28
N GLY A 77 -15.36 1.81 -9.27
CA GLY A 77 -14.41 0.69 -9.34
C GLY A 77 -12.95 1.13 -9.29
N LYS A 78 -12.68 2.34 -8.80
CA LYS A 78 -11.30 2.84 -8.66
C LYS A 78 -10.56 2.12 -7.55
N LYS A 79 -9.26 2.15 -7.70
CA LYS A 79 -8.29 1.48 -6.84
C LYS A 79 -7.52 2.55 -6.09
N VAL A 80 -7.46 2.47 -4.77
CA VAL A 80 -6.79 3.48 -3.95
C VAL A 80 -5.81 2.77 -3.02
N ILE A 81 -4.57 3.24 -2.99
CA ILE A 81 -3.52 2.76 -2.10
C ILE A 81 -3.10 3.93 -1.23
N LEU A 82 -3.25 3.78 0.07
CA LEU A 82 -2.83 4.75 1.09
C LEU A 82 -1.73 4.12 1.94
N LEU A 83 -0.61 4.83 2.10
CA LEU A 83 0.55 4.33 2.82
C LEU A 83 0.91 5.26 3.95
N GLY A 84 1.02 4.70 5.16
CA GLY A 84 1.48 5.44 6.33
C GLY A 84 2.92 5.10 6.70
N TYR A 85 3.24 5.27 7.98
CA TYR A 85 4.55 4.95 8.54
C TYR A 85 4.43 4.63 10.03
N TYR A 86 5.42 3.94 10.60
CA TYR A 86 5.46 3.57 12.01
C TYR A 86 5.53 4.79 12.98
N LYS A 87 5.27 4.53 14.26
CA LYS A 87 5.36 5.44 15.43
C LYS A 87 4.44 6.65 15.46
N ASN A 88 4.05 7.20 14.31
CA ASN A 88 3.19 8.38 14.22
C ASN A 88 3.75 9.63 14.94
N GLU A 89 5.08 9.81 15.00
CA GLU A 89 5.73 10.99 15.61
C GLU A 89 5.43 12.29 14.84
N ASP A 90 5.13 12.14 13.56
CA ASP A 90 4.83 13.16 12.54
C ASP A 90 3.32 13.24 12.22
N HIS A 91 2.48 12.53 12.97
CA HIS A 91 1.03 12.45 12.76
C HIS A 91 0.60 11.79 11.43
N ILE A 92 1.46 11.01 10.77
CA ILE A 92 1.12 10.37 9.49
C ILE A 92 0.01 9.32 9.61
N ALA A 93 -0.04 8.57 10.71
CA ALA A 93 -1.16 7.67 10.98
C ALA A 93 -2.45 8.47 11.19
N ASP A 94 -2.43 9.59 11.91
CA ASP A 94 -3.60 10.46 12.07
C ASP A 94 -4.08 11.01 10.73
N THR A 95 -3.15 11.47 9.89
CA THR A 95 -3.42 11.93 8.53
C THR A 95 -4.01 10.83 7.67
N CYS A 96 -3.41 9.62 7.65
CA CYS A 96 -3.97 8.48 6.93
C CYS A 96 -5.38 8.13 7.44
N ASN A 97 -5.60 8.20 8.76
CA ASN A 97 -6.86 7.88 9.42
C ASN A 97 -7.99 8.88 9.14
N SER A 98 -7.68 10.09 8.66
CA SER A 98 -8.70 11.01 8.11
C SER A 98 -9.43 10.43 6.88
N LEU A 99 -8.79 9.48 6.18
CA LEU A 99 -9.37 8.79 5.03
C LEU A 99 -9.67 7.31 5.30
N SER A 100 -8.73 6.55 5.87
CA SER A 100 -8.83 5.09 5.99
C SER A 100 -10.01 4.61 6.85
N ARG A 101 -10.41 5.38 7.88
CA ARG A 101 -11.55 5.04 8.75
C ARG A 101 -12.87 4.94 7.98
N ARG A 102 -13.00 5.71 6.90
CA ARG A 102 -14.16 5.66 5.99
C ARG A 102 -14.29 4.31 5.27
N PHE A 103 -13.18 3.59 5.16
CA PHE A 103 -13.08 2.24 4.59
C PHE A 103 -12.97 1.15 5.66
N GLY A 104 -13.23 1.49 6.93
CA GLY A 104 -13.28 0.52 8.02
C GLY A 104 -11.92 0.00 8.46
N MET A 105 -10.85 0.78 8.27
CA MET A 105 -9.50 0.45 8.70
C MET A 105 -8.90 1.62 9.45
N GLU A 106 -7.99 1.34 10.37
CA GLU A 106 -7.24 2.35 11.10
C GLU A 106 -5.77 1.94 11.16
N LEU A 107 -4.87 2.86 10.86
CA LEU A 107 -3.45 2.70 11.09
C LEU A 107 -3.17 3.00 12.57
N ASN A 108 -2.58 2.05 13.29
CA ASN A 108 -2.25 2.26 14.69
C ASN A 108 -1.00 3.14 14.82
N PRO A 109 -0.90 3.97 15.87
CA PRO A 109 0.31 4.73 16.18
C PRO A 109 1.31 3.83 16.92
N ASP A 110 1.75 2.76 16.26
CA ASP A 110 2.67 1.77 16.81
C ASP A 110 3.83 1.45 15.87
N GLU A 111 4.71 0.57 16.33
CA GLU A 111 5.76 -0.04 15.53
C GLU A 111 5.65 -1.55 15.63
N VAL A 112 5.84 -2.22 14.50
CA VAL A 112 5.91 -3.68 14.43
C VAL A 112 7.36 -4.08 14.23
N THR A 113 7.85 -4.95 15.11
CA THR A 113 9.20 -5.52 15.04
C THR A 113 9.16 -7.04 15.06
N ASP A 114 10.19 -7.69 14.54
CA ASP A 114 10.33 -9.15 14.62
C ASP A 114 11.79 -9.55 14.82
N GLU A 115 12.14 -10.07 15.99
CA GLU A 115 13.51 -10.51 16.32
C GLU A 115 13.93 -11.79 15.57
N VAL A 116 12.98 -12.55 15.02
CA VAL A 116 13.22 -13.85 14.38
C VAL A 116 13.13 -13.74 12.87
N SER A 117 12.07 -13.11 12.36
CA SER A 117 11.78 -13.00 10.93
C SER A 117 12.07 -11.57 10.46
N ASN A 118 13.36 -11.25 10.32
CA ASN A 118 13.82 -9.95 9.85
C ASN A 118 14.91 -10.01 8.77
N HIS A 119 15.18 -8.86 8.15
CA HIS A 119 16.29 -8.70 7.21
C HIS A 119 17.54 -8.20 7.93
N GLY A 120 18.67 -8.90 7.75
CA GLY A 120 19.98 -8.41 8.18
C GLY A 120 20.19 -8.36 9.71
N GLY A 121 19.32 -8.98 10.51
CA GLY A 121 19.37 -8.90 11.96
C GLY A 121 18.74 -7.61 12.52
N ASP A 122 18.05 -6.82 11.69
CA ASP A 122 17.38 -5.59 12.11
C ASP A 122 15.87 -5.85 12.33
N PRO A 123 15.37 -5.83 13.58
CA PRO A 123 13.98 -6.15 13.88
C PRO A 123 12.94 -5.25 13.20
N TYR A 124 13.32 -4.04 12.74
CA TYR A 124 12.40 -3.14 12.04
C TYR A 124 12.17 -3.51 10.58
N PHE A 125 13.01 -4.38 10.00
CA PHE A 125 12.85 -4.89 8.65
C PHE A 125 12.08 -6.22 8.69
N VAL A 126 10.80 -6.14 9.05
CA VAL A 126 9.94 -7.31 9.27
C VAL A 126 9.74 -8.09 7.97
N VAL A 127 10.11 -9.37 7.97
CA VAL A 127 9.99 -10.29 6.83
C VAL A 127 8.82 -11.24 7.07
N THR A 128 8.01 -11.48 6.04
CA THR A 128 6.86 -12.37 6.16
C THR A 128 6.58 -13.14 4.88
N THR A 129 6.17 -14.39 5.04
CA THR A 129 5.60 -15.27 4.00
C THR A 129 4.08 -15.23 3.97
N LYS A 130 3.44 -14.54 4.92
CA LYS A 130 1.97 -14.51 5.08
C LYS A 130 1.30 -13.51 4.14
N VAL A 131 1.60 -13.62 2.86
CA VAL A 131 0.99 -12.85 1.76
C VAL A 131 -0.24 -13.59 1.25
N ARG A 132 -1.42 -12.97 1.37
CA ARG A 132 -2.73 -13.57 1.03
C ARG A 132 -3.30 -13.08 -0.29
N ARG A 133 -2.91 -11.89 -0.73
CA ARG A 133 -3.30 -11.28 -2.01
C ARG A 133 -2.08 -10.66 -2.67
N TYR A 134 -2.12 -10.50 -3.98
CA TYR A 134 -0.98 -10.02 -4.79
C TYR A 134 0.23 -10.96 -4.75
N SER A 135 -0.02 -12.25 -4.52
CA SER A 135 1.01 -13.28 -4.29
C SER A 135 1.61 -13.87 -5.57
N ALA A 136 1.21 -13.39 -6.76
CA ALA A 136 1.75 -13.90 -8.02
C ALA A 136 3.25 -13.62 -8.12
N ASN A 137 4.07 -14.68 -8.10
CA ASN A 137 5.53 -14.61 -8.01
C ASN A 137 6.03 -13.87 -6.75
N VAL A 138 5.33 -14.04 -5.62
CA VAL A 138 5.70 -13.48 -4.32
C VAL A 138 5.62 -14.59 -3.28
N GLU A 139 6.77 -15.04 -2.83
CA GLU A 139 6.91 -16.00 -1.73
C GLU A 139 7.06 -15.27 -0.39
N LYS A 140 7.85 -14.20 -0.37
CA LYS A 140 8.09 -13.41 0.85
C LYS A 140 8.43 -11.96 0.56
N VAL A 141 8.10 -11.11 1.51
CA VAL A 141 8.23 -9.65 1.41
C VAL A 141 8.78 -9.09 2.71
N VAL A 142 9.38 -7.90 2.64
CA VAL A 142 9.82 -7.12 3.79
C VAL A 142 9.04 -5.82 3.90
N PHE A 143 8.65 -5.47 5.12
CA PHE A 143 8.02 -4.19 5.45
C PHE A 143 8.90 -3.49 6.49
N ALA A 144 9.75 -2.58 6.01
CA ALA A 144 10.61 -1.78 6.88
C ALA A 144 9.80 -0.69 7.59
N CYS A 145 10.04 -0.50 8.88
CA CYS A 145 9.45 0.57 9.70
C CYS A 145 7.92 0.66 9.53
N THR A 146 7.23 -0.46 9.79
CA THR A 146 5.78 -0.57 9.57
C THR A 146 4.98 -0.44 10.87
N ALA A 147 3.85 0.24 10.79
CA ALA A 147 2.78 0.20 11.78
C ALA A 147 1.82 -0.98 11.51
N SER A 148 1.06 -1.37 12.53
CA SER A 148 -0.03 -2.33 12.40
C SER A 148 -1.34 -1.65 12.01
N ILE A 149 -2.24 -2.42 11.37
CA ILE A 149 -3.55 -1.96 10.94
C ILE A 149 -4.64 -2.65 11.77
N ARG A 150 -5.58 -1.86 12.28
CA ARG A 150 -6.78 -2.34 12.98
C ARG A 150 -7.98 -2.35 12.04
N PRO A 151 -8.57 -3.51 11.73
CA PRO A 151 -9.87 -3.57 11.10
C PRO A 151 -10.96 -3.02 12.03
N LEU A 152 -11.79 -2.13 11.51
CA LEU A 152 -12.98 -1.60 12.18
C LEU A 152 -14.27 -2.28 11.68
N MET A 153 -14.19 -3.03 10.58
CA MET A 153 -15.30 -3.79 10.00
C MET A 153 -14.90 -5.26 9.72
N PRO A 154 -15.85 -6.22 9.77
CA PRO A 154 -15.55 -7.64 9.60
C PRO A 154 -15.13 -8.06 8.18
N ASP A 155 -15.46 -7.25 7.18
CA ASP A 155 -15.29 -7.57 5.77
C ASP A 155 -13.92 -7.14 5.20
N VAL A 156 -13.15 -6.37 5.96
CA VAL A 156 -11.76 -6.01 5.67
C VAL A 156 -10.93 -7.26 5.41
N LYS A 157 -10.23 -7.28 4.27
CA LYS A 157 -9.37 -8.38 3.83
C LYS A 157 -7.97 -8.20 4.38
N VAL A 158 -7.43 -9.29 4.93
CA VAL A 158 -6.01 -9.41 5.25
C VAL A 158 -5.25 -9.62 3.95
N VAL A 159 -4.35 -8.69 3.59
CA VAL A 159 -3.47 -8.82 2.44
C VAL A 159 -2.11 -9.35 2.88
N VAL A 160 -1.48 -8.72 3.87
CA VAL A 160 -0.23 -9.18 4.47
C VAL A 160 -0.34 -9.04 5.98
N ARG A 161 0.04 -10.08 6.71
CA ARG A 161 0.33 -10.01 8.14
C ARG A 161 1.79 -10.37 8.40
N ALA A 162 2.35 -9.94 9.52
CA ALA A 162 3.66 -10.40 9.94
C ALA A 162 3.62 -11.88 10.36
N GLU A 163 4.80 -12.48 10.54
CA GLU A 163 4.93 -13.81 11.13
C GLU A 163 4.44 -13.82 12.59
N ASP A 164 4.17 -15.01 13.14
CA ASP A 164 3.63 -15.15 14.50
C ASP A 164 4.65 -14.72 15.59
N THR A 165 5.91 -14.53 15.21
CA THR A 165 7.01 -14.02 16.05
C THR A 165 7.04 -12.50 16.17
N ALA A 166 6.35 -11.78 15.29
CA ALA A 166 6.34 -10.34 15.27
C ALA A 166 5.49 -9.75 16.41
N LEU A 167 5.93 -8.61 16.92
CA LEU A 167 5.30 -7.90 18.03
C LEU A 167 4.97 -6.47 17.60
N SER A 168 3.78 -6.00 17.98
CA SER A 168 3.44 -4.57 18.00
C SER A 168 3.83 -4.00 19.36
N SER A 169 4.43 -2.81 19.39
CA SER A 169 4.73 -2.09 20.64
C SER A 169 3.49 -1.78 21.49
N ALA A 170 2.30 -1.77 20.87
CA ALA A 170 1.01 -1.58 21.53
C ALA A 170 0.23 -2.90 21.76
N GLY A 171 0.83 -4.06 21.46
CA GLY A 171 0.18 -5.37 21.61
C GLY A 171 -0.92 -5.66 20.59
N ASN A 172 -0.95 -4.93 19.47
CA ASN A 172 -1.92 -5.12 18.40
C ASN A 172 -1.63 -6.37 17.56
N TYR A 173 -2.66 -6.86 16.87
CA TYR A 173 -2.49 -7.84 15.81
C TYR A 173 -1.67 -7.24 14.66
N THR A 174 -0.61 -7.93 14.23
CA THR A 174 0.40 -7.44 13.28
C THR A 174 -0.06 -7.55 11.81
N LEU A 175 -1.20 -6.96 11.50
CA LEU A 175 -1.70 -6.78 10.13
C LEU A 175 -0.94 -5.62 9.48
N LEU A 176 -0.23 -5.89 8.38
CA LEU A 176 0.66 -4.91 7.73
C LEU A 176 0.05 -4.27 6.50
N VAL A 177 -0.81 -5.03 5.80
CA VAL A 177 -1.57 -4.56 4.63
C VAL A 177 -2.99 -5.08 4.72
N ALA A 178 -3.95 -4.19 4.55
CA ALA A 178 -5.37 -4.48 4.63
C ALA A 178 -6.14 -3.82 3.48
N GLU A 179 -7.25 -4.44 3.08
CA GLU A 179 -8.08 -3.94 1.98
C GLU A 179 -9.55 -3.96 2.30
N GLN A 180 -10.26 -2.93 1.82
CA GLN A 180 -11.71 -2.96 1.70
C GLN A 180 -12.10 -2.98 0.22
N ILE A 181 -12.94 -3.95 -0.16
CA ILE A 181 -13.33 -4.18 -1.54
C ILE A 181 -14.80 -3.84 -1.73
N ALA A 182 -15.09 -2.96 -2.67
CA ALA A 182 -16.43 -2.60 -3.07
C ALA A 182 -17.14 -3.78 -3.75
N PRO A 183 -18.20 -4.35 -3.14
CA PRO A 183 -18.79 -5.60 -3.62
C PRO A 183 -19.47 -5.47 -5.00
N ARG A 184 -19.86 -4.25 -5.40
CA ARG A 184 -20.54 -3.99 -6.67
C ARG A 184 -19.58 -3.59 -7.78
N SER A 185 -18.72 -2.61 -7.52
CA SER A 185 -17.84 -2.04 -8.54
C SER A 185 -16.53 -2.80 -8.71
N GLY A 186 -16.14 -3.62 -7.71
CA GLY A 186 -14.82 -4.24 -7.65
C GLY A 186 -13.68 -3.25 -7.33
N GLY A 187 -14.00 -1.98 -7.05
CA GLY A 187 -13.04 -1.00 -6.55
C GLY A 187 -12.50 -1.41 -5.19
N TYR A 188 -11.37 -0.86 -4.78
CA TYR A 188 -10.82 -1.15 -3.46
C TYR A 188 -10.06 0.03 -2.88
N PHE A 189 -9.97 0.00 -1.56
CA PHE A 189 -9.10 0.84 -0.77
C PHE A 189 -8.11 -0.06 -0.02
N CYS A 190 -6.82 0.14 -0.25
CA CYS A 190 -5.73 -0.58 0.39
C CYS A 190 -5.00 0.36 1.35
N LEU A 191 -4.86 -0.06 2.60
CA LEU A 191 -4.02 0.61 3.59
C LEU A 191 -2.74 -0.23 3.79
N VAL A 192 -1.59 0.44 3.74
CA VAL A 192 -0.27 -0.15 3.93
C VAL A 192 0.40 0.52 5.13
N GLY A 193 0.93 -0.28 6.06
CA GLY A 193 1.52 0.22 7.30
C GLY A 193 2.85 0.98 7.16
N THR A 194 3.44 0.99 5.97
CA THR A 194 4.68 1.70 5.65
C THR A 194 4.71 2.14 4.18
N CYS A 195 5.27 3.31 3.93
CA CYS A 195 5.55 3.86 2.61
C CYS A 195 6.92 3.43 2.05
N VAL A 196 7.79 2.83 2.87
CA VAL A 196 9.18 2.53 2.46
C VAL A 196 9.37 1.07 2.01
N PHE A 197 8.35 0.22 2.03
CA PHE A 197 8.50 -1.17 1.53
C PHE A 197 8.88 -1.22 0.03
N TRP A 198 8.58 -0.15 -0.71
CA TRP A 198 8.90 -0.01 -2.13
C TRP A 198 9.94 1.07 -2.43
N ASP A 199 10.63 1.58 -1.41
CA ASP A 199 11.77 2.48 -1.61
C ASP A 199 12.94 1.74 -2.29
N ASN A 200 13.95 2.47 -2.73
CA ASN A 200 15.03 1.93 -3.55
C ASN A 200 15.86 0.86 -2.84
N TYR A 201 15.84 0.85 -1.50
CA TYR A 201 16.46 -0.18 -0.69
C TYR A 201 15.56 -1.42 -0.63
N SER A 202 14.35 -1.27 -0.11
CA SER A 202 13.42 -2.36 0.20
C SER A 202 12.85 -3.01 -1.06
N ILE A 203 12.66 -2.27 -2.15
CA ILE A 203 12.14 -2.80 -3.42
C ILE A 203 13.03 -3.92 -4.00
N ARG A 204 14.33 -3.91 -3.67
CA ARG A 204 15.31 -4.92 -4.10
C ARG A 204 15.33 -6.15 -3.22
N LEU A 205 14.68 -6.10 -2.06
CA LEU A 205 14.68 -7.18 -1.10
C LEU A 205 13.54 -8.16 -1.40
N TYR A 206 13.88 -9.44 -1.42
CA TYR A 206 12.94 -10.53 -1.63
C TYR A 206 12.03 -10.29 -2.86
N ASP A 207 10.72 -10.46 -2.72
CA ASP A 207 9.75 -10.28 -3.81
C ASP A 207 9.01 -8.94 -3.73
N ASN A 208 9.57 -7.94 -3.03
CA ASN A 208 8.94 -6.62 -2.87
C ASN A 208 8.59 -5.96 -4.20
N LEU A 209 9.46 -6.08 -5.21
CA LEU A 209 9.16 -5.57 -6.56
C LEU A 209 7.94 -6.24 -7.18
N ASN A 210 7.86 -7.57 -7.15
CA ASN A 210 6.71 -8.29 -7.71
C ASN A 210 5.43 -7.94 -6.95
N PHE A 211 5.50 -7.84 -5.61
CA PHE A 211 4.38 -7.42 -4.78
C PHE A 211 3.92 -5.99 -5.11
N ALA A 212 4.84 -5.04 -5.22
CA ALA A 212 4.54 -3.65 -5.59
C ALA A 212 3.89 -3.55 -6.98
N LEU A 213 4.42 -4.26 -7.99
CA LEU A 213 3.87 -4.27 -9.35
C LEU A 213 2.47 -4.93 -9.38
N ASN A 214 2.27 -6.00 -8.62
CA ASN A 214 0.96 -6.65 -8.48
C ASN A 214 -0.05 -5.73 -7.81
N LEU A 215 0.37 -5.01 -6.77
CA LEU A 215 -0.45 -4.04 -6.04
C LEU A 215 -0.87 -2.87 -6.95
N LEU A 216 0.07 -2.25 -7.68
CA LEU A 216 -0.19 -1.14 -8.59
C LEU A 216 -1.16 -1.52 -9.74
N ARG A 217 -1.05 -2.74 -10.26
CA ARG A 217 -1.95 -3.27 -11.30
C ARG A 217 -3.28 -3.79 -10.74
N HIS A 218 -3.30 -4.11 -9.45
CA HIS A 218 -4.32 -4.93 -8.80
C HIS A 218 -4.49 -6.32 -9.46
N ARG A 219 -3.39 -7.08 -9.54
CA ARG A 219 -3.43 -8.48 -9.97
C ARG A 219 -3.41 -9.38 -8.73
N SER A 220 -4.60 -9.74 -8.26
CA SER A 220 -4.76 -10.51 -7.01
C SER A 220 -4.61 -12.03 -7.17
N ASP A 221 -4.62 -12.55 -8.41
CA ASP A 221 -4.55 -13.99 -8.70
C ASP A 221 -3.14 -14.47 -9.10
N SER A 222 -2.78 -15.65 -8.60
CA SER A 222 -1.80 -16.56 -9.19
C SER A 222 -2.34 -17.09 -10.51
N VAL A 223 -2.31 -16.29 -11.57
CA VAL A 223 -2.49 -16.84 -12.93
C VAL A 223 -1.19 -17.57 -13.26
N PRO A 224 -1.19 -18.90 -13.45
CA PRO A 224 -0.02 -19.58 -14.00
C PRO A 224 0.28 -18.90 -15.33
N LEU A 225 1.55 -18.62 -15.62
CA LEU A 225 1.99 -18.32 -16.98
C LEU A 225 1.68 -19.56 -17.83
N THR A 226 0.45 -19.70 -18.30
CA THR A 226 0.13 -20.56 -19.43
C THR A 226 0.85 -19.95 -20.62
N PHE A 227 1.90 -20.65 -21.03
CA PHE A 227 2.54 -20.61 -22.34
C PHE A 227 1.77 -19.77 -23.36
N ILE A 228 2.37 -18.63 -23.71
CA ILE A 228 2.09 -18.00 -24.99
C ILE A 228 2.95 -18.76 -26.01
N PRO A 229 2.35 -19.33 -27.08
CA PRO A 229 3.09 -20.04 -28.13
C PRO A 229 4.10 -19.13 -28.85
#